data_AF-A0A0N0WP55-F1
#
_entry.id   AF-A0A0N0WP55-F1
#
_cell.length_a   1.000
_cell.length_b   1.000
_cell.length_c   1.000
_cell.angle_alpha   90.00
_cell.angle_beta   90.00
_cell.angle_gamma   90.00
#
_symmetry.space_group_name_H-M   'P 1'
#
loop_
_entity.id
_entity.type
_entity.pdbx_description
1 polymer ?
#
loop_
_entity_poly.entity_id
_entity_poly.type
_entity_poly.pdbx_seq_one_letter_code
_entity_poly.pdbx_strand_id
1 'polypeptide(L)' 'MTTFEYTQTFVPLPYKTVTSGVLMFKSTDETTQPDVQGYLSNPETLDVLNRHGQDGWPSQFQPGQPQPAQ' A
#
# COMPACT_ATOMS: atom_id res chain seq x y z
N MET A 1 -8.48 22.70 20.65
CA MET A 1 -7.33 22.10 19.93
C MET A 1 -7.60 20.61 19.87
N THR A 2 -7.85 20.05 18.70
CA THR A 2 -8.10 18.62 18.52
C THR A 2 -6.74 17.94 18.31
N THR A 3 -6.40 16.97 19.15
CA THR A 3 -5.15 16.21 19.03
C THR A 3 -5.34 15.15 17.95
N PHE A 4 -4.50 15.18 16.91
CA PHE A 4 -4.46 14.12 15.92
C PHE A 4 -3.58 12.99 16.44
N GLU A 5 -4.12 11.78 16.51
CA GLU A 5 -3.37 10.58 16.86
C GLU A 5 -2.69 10.03 15.59
N TYR A 6 -1.36 9.93 15.62
CA TYR A 6 -0.59 9.40 14.49
C TYR A 6 -0.31 7.91 14.73
N THR A 7 -0.80 7.07 13.82
CA THR A 7 -0.56 5.61 13.84
C THR A 7 0.44 5.25 12.75
N GLN A 8 1.52 4.55 13.12
CA GLN A 8 2.52 4.01 12.19
C GLN A 8 2.69 2.51 12.40
N THR A 9 2.72 1.75 11.31
CA THR A 9 2.95 0.30 11.32
C THR A 9 4.01 -0.07 10.28
N PHE A 10 4.86 -1.04 10.61
CA PHE A 10 5.81 -1.63 9.66
C PHE A 10 5.15 -2.77 8.89
N VAL A 11 5.30 -2.76 7.58
CA VAL A 11 4.74 -3.77 6.68
C VAL A 11 5.84 -4.33 5.76
N PRO A 12 5.93 -5.66 5.59
CA PRO A 12 6.88 -6.25 4.68
C PRO A 12 6.46 -5.97 3.23
N LEU A 13 7.37 -5.39 2.44
CA LEU A 13 7.15 -5.17 1.02
C LEU A 13 7.69 -6.36 0.22
N PRO A 14 6.92 -6.89 -0.75
CA PRO A 14 7.44 -7.85 -1.71
C PRO A 14 8.52 -7.20 -2.56
N TYR A 15 9.43 -8.01 -3.09
CA TYR A 15 10.49 -7.57 -4.00
C TYR A 15 10.22 -8.04 -5.43
N LYS A 16 10.66 -7.26 -6.41
CA LYS A 16 10.56 -7.64 -7.81
C LYS A 16 11.55 -8.76 -8.12
N THR A 17 11.13 -9.69 -8.95
CA THR A 17 12.02 -10.70 -9.54
C THR A 17 12.40 -10.30 -10.97
N VAL A 18 13.66 -10.50 -11.34
CA VAL A 18 14.10 -10.37 -12.73
C VAL A 18 14.42 -11.76 -13.25
N THR A 19 13.88 -12.08 -14.42
CA THR A 19 14.21 -13.34 -15.11
C THR A 19 15.15 -13.04 -16.26
N SER A 20 16.36 -13.59 -16.18
CA SER A 20 17.40 -13.43 -17.21
C SER A 20 17.65 -14.75 -17.92
N GLY A 21 18.08 -14.69 -19.19
CA GLY A 21 18.65 -15.84 -19.88
C GLY A 21 18.36 -15.91 -21.38
N VAL A 22 19.00 -16.87 -22.05
CA VAL A 22 18.86 -17.14 -23.49
C VAL A 22 18.61 -18.65 -23.65
N LEU A 23 17.63 -19.03 -24.48
CA LEU A 23 17.25 -20.43 -24.75
C LEU A 23 16.84 -21.19 -23.47
N MET A 24 17.46 -22.35 -23.21
CA MET A 24 17.10 -23.31 -22.15
C MET A 24 17.60 -22.91 -20.75
N PHE A 25 18.35 -21.80 -20.66
CA PHE A 25 18.87 -21.30 -19.39
C PHE A 25 18.07 -20.06 -19.01
N LYS A 26 17.21 -20.21 -18.01
CA LYS A 26 16.48 -19.12 -17.35
C LYS A 26 16.90 -19.14 -15.88
N SER A 27 17.37 -18.00 -15.37
CA SER A 27 17.49 -17.77 -13.93
C SER A 27 16.49 -16.71 -13.52
N THR A 28 15.91 -16.90 -12.34
CA THR A 28 15.06 -15.90 -11.70
C THR A 28 15.76 -15.47 -10.43
N ASP A 29 16.07 -14.19 -10.34
CA ASP A 29 16.79 -13.60 -9.23
C ASP A 29 15.88 -12.55 -8.57
N GLU A 30 15.80 -12.59 -7.24
CA GLU A 30 15.15 -11.53 -6.47
C GLU A 30 16.00 -10.26 -6.52
N THR A 31 15.34 -9.12 -6.72
CA THR A 31 16.00 -7.81 -6.71
C THR A 31 15.78 -7.12 -5.39
N THR A 32 16.53 -6.06 -5.11
CA THR A 32 16.28 -5.17 -3.96
C THR A 32 15.20 -4.13 -4.23
N GLN A 33 14.58 -4.15 -5.42
CA GLN A 33 13.53 -3.20 -5.78
C GLN A 33 12.20 -3.67 -5.19
N PRO A 34 11.52 -2.84 -4.38
CA PRO A 34 10.21 -3.20 -3.86
C PRO A 34 9.17 -3.26 -4.99
N ASP A 35 8.34 -4.28 -4.95
CA ASP A 35 7.17 -4.40 -5.81
C ASP A 35 5.96 -3.69 -5.18
N VAL A 36 6.01 -2.36 -5.24
CA VAL A 36 4.94 -1.50 -4.73
C VAL A 36 3.61 -1.78 -5.44
N GLN A 37 3.64 -2.11 -6.73
CA GLN A 37 2.44 -2.40 -7.50
C GLN A 37 1.82 -3.74 -7.09
N GLY A 38 2.65 -4.79 -6.92
CA GLY A 38 2.20 -6.06 -6.35
C GLY A 38 1.64 -5.91 -4.94
N TYR A 39 2.28 -5.07 -4.12
CA TYR A 39 1.80 -4.77 -2.77
C TYR A 39 0.43 -4.09 -2.79
N LEU A 40 0.26 -3.04 -3.60
CA LEU A 40 -0.98 -2.25 -3.68
C LEU A 40 -2.10 -2.93 -4.48
N SER A 41 -1.82 -4.00 -5.21
CA SER A 41 -2.84 -4.80 -5.93
C SER A 41 -3.30 -6.02 -5.13
N ASN A 42 -2.62 -6.37 -4.03
CA ASN A 42 -3.04 -7.47 -3.16
C ASN A 42 -4.32 -7.09 -2.40
N PRO A 43 -5.43 -7.86 -2.55
CA PRO A 43 -6.69 -7.60 -1.86
C PRO A 43 -6.58 -7.54 -0.33
N GLU A 44 -5.73 -8.36 0.29
CA GLU A 44 -5.52 -8.38 1.74
C GLU A 44 -4.80 -7.11 2.21
N THR A 45 -3.80 -6.67 1.45
CA THR A 45 -3.10 -5.40 1.71
C THR A 45 -4.05 -4.22 1.60
N LEU A 46 -4.87 -4.20 0.54
CA LEU A 46 -5.86 -3.15 0.34
C LEU A 46 -6.88 -3.11 1.47
N ASP A 47 -7.33 -4.26 1.98
CA ASP A 47 -8.25 -4.34 3.11
C ASP A 47 -7.65 -3.74 4.40
N VAL A 48 -6.38 -4.02 4.68
CA VAL A 48 -5.65 -3.41 5.81
C VAL A 48 -5.51 -1.89 5.64
N LEU A 49 -5.11 -1.43 4.45
CA LEU A 49 -4.98 0.00 4.17
C LEU A 49 -6.33 0.72 4.27
N ASN A 50 -7.40 0.09 3.80
CA ASN A 50 -8.75 0.63 3.90
C ASN A 50 -9.23 0.74 5.35
N ARG A 51 -8.95 -0.27 6.20
CA ARG A 51 -9.25 -0.21 7.63
C ARG A 51 -8.51 0.95 8.31
N HIS A 52 -7.20 1.08 8.09
CA HIS A 52 -6.44 2.20 8.64
C HIS A 52 -6.91 3.57 8.11
N GLY A 53 -7.36 3.63 6.85
CA GLY A 53 -8.04 4.80 6.30
C GLY A 53 -9.35 5.09 7.04
N GLN A 54 -10.18 4.09 7.31
CA GLN A 54 -11.43 4.33 8.04
C GLN A 54 -11.20 4.79 9.48
N ASP A 55 -10.18 4.25 10.15
CA ASP A 55 -9.85 4.60 11.54
C ASP A 55 -9.22 6.00 11.67
N GLY A 56 -8.44 6.43 10.67
CA GLY A 56 -7.69 7.68 10.70
C GLY A 56 -8.44 8.90 10.13
N TRP A 57 -9.52 8.69 9.40
CA TRP A 57 -10.27 9.80 8.80
C TRP A 57 -11.35 10.26 9.79
N PRO A 58 -11.38 11.54 10.18
CA PRO A 58 -12.42 12.03 11.06
C PRO A 58 -13.78 11.82 10.37
N SER A 59 -14.79 11.38 11.11
CA SER A 59 -16.12 10.92 10.63
C SER A 59 -16.89 11.90 9.73
N GLN A 60 -16.39 13.13 9.64
CA GLN A 60 -16.85 14.24 8.81
C GLN A 60 -16.37 14.17 7.34
N PHE A 61 -15.42 13.29 7.01
CA PHE A 61 -15.02 13.06 5.62
C PHE A 61 -15.76 11.85 5.05
N GLN A 62 -16.86 12.12 4.35
CA GLN A 62 -17.54 11.14 3.53
C GLN A 62 -17.09 11.32 2.08
N PRO A 63 -16.54 10.28 1.41
CA PRO A 63 -16.19 10.36 0.00
C PRO A 63 -17.40 10.78 -0.83
N GLY A 64 -17.30 11.91 -1.53
CA GLY A 64 -18.40 12.46 -2.34
C GLY A 64 -19.29 13.51 -1.64
N GLN A 65 -19.04 13.84 -0.37
CA GLN A 65 -19.62 15.03 0.26
C GLN A 65 -18.71 16.24 0.02
N PRO A 66 -19.25 17.39 -0.44
CA PRO A 66 -18.46 18.61 -0.56
C PRO A 66 -17.98 19.04 0.83
N GLN A 67 -16.69 19.36 0.92
CA GLN A 67 -16.12 19.90 2.15
C GLN A 67 -16.79 21.23 2.49
N PRO A 68 -17.15 21.47 3.76
CA PRO A 68 -17.66 22.78 4.16
C PRO A 68 -16.57 23.83 3.90
N ALA A 69 -16.94 24.90 3.18
CA ALA A 69 -16.07 26.04 2.96
C ALA A 69 -15.71 26.67 4.32
N GLN A 70 -14.42 26.94 4.53
CA GLN A 70 -13.90 27.65 5.70
C GLN A 70 -14.39 29.09 5.73
#